data_AF-A0A0F9KJS5-F1
#
_entry.id   AF-A0A0F9KJS5-F1
#
_cell.length_a   1.000
_cell.length_b   1.000
_cell.length_c   1.000
_cell.angle_alpha   90.00
_cell.angle_beta   90.00
_cell.angle_gamma   90.00
#
_symmetry.space_group_name_H-M   'P 1'
#
loop_
_entity.id
_entity.type
_entity.pdbx_description
1 polymer ?
#
loop_
_entity_poly.entity_id
_entity_poly.type
_entity_poly.pdbx_seq_one_letter_code
_entity_poly.pdbx_strand_id
1 'polypeptide(L)'
;MAVTPIKGGKKPKRSDPCPCGSTLKYRDCHGDGDKQRLCNEMVRQYMLSLIAEEMIKQGIMCEHGVKAGEKCVDCDNAHEIKIE
;
A
#
# COMPACT_ATOMS: atom_id res chain seq x y z
N MET A 1 -22.95 0.19 28.49
CA MET A 1 -23.43 -0.88 27.59
C MET A 1 -22.29 -1.25 26.64
N ALA A 2 -21.80 -2.49 26.69
CA ALA A 2 -20.74 -2.97 25.81
C ALA A 2 -21.32 -3.36 24.45
N VAL A 3 -20.77 -2.82 23.37
CA VAL A 3 -21.28 -3.01 22.02
C VAL A 3 -20.49 -4.14 21.36
N THR A 4 -21.12 -5.29 21.19
CA THR A 4 -20.49 -6.45 20.52
C THR A 4 -20.35 -6.20 19.02
N PRO A 5 -19.13 -6.26 18.45
CA PRO A 5 -18.94 -6.10 17.01
C PRO A 5 -19.59 -7.26 16.24
N ILE A 6 -20.24 -6.93 15.12
CA ILE A 6 -20.93 -7.88 14.25
C ILE A 6 -19.88 -8.86 13.68
N LYS A 7 -19.82 -10.08 14.21
CA LYS A 7 -19.01 -11.16 13.65
C LYS A 7 -19.79 -11.87 12.53
N GLY A 8 -19.31 -11.73 11.30
CA GLY A 8 -19.62 -12.65 10.18
C GLY A 8 -20.75 -12.25 9.22
N GLY A 9 -20.43 -12.30 7.92
CA GLY A 9 -21.36 -12.49 6.79
C GLY A 9 -22.06 -11.26 6.22
N LYS A 10 -22.46 -10.28 7.03
CA LYS A 10 -23.22 -9.11 6.55
C LYS A 10 -22.38 -7.84 6.65
N LYS A 11 -22.31 -7.06 5.57
CA LYS A 11 -21.68 -5.73 5.60
C LYS A 11 -22.40 -4.86 6.65
N PRO A 12 -21.69 -4.25 7.61
CA PRO A 12 -22.30 -3.37 8.60
C PRO A 12 -22.95 -2.17 7.90
N LYS A 13 -24.11 -1.74 8.41
CA LYS A 13 -24.71 -0.47 7.96
C LYS A 13 -23.86 0.69 8.45
N ARG A 14 -23.98 1.84 7.79
CA ARG A 14 -23.21 3.06 8.13
C ARG A 14 -23.37 3.50 9.59
N SER A 15 -24.55 3.31 10.17
CA SER A 15 -24.86 3.67 11.56
C SER A 15 -24.47 2.60 12.58
N ASP A 16 -24.16 1.39 12.14
CA ASP A 16 -23.86 0.28 13.04
C ASP A 16 -22.50 0.51 13.72
N PRO A 17 -22.28 -0.07 14.90
CA PRO A 17 -20.97 -0.09 15.53
C PRO A 17 -19.94 -0.74 14.61
N CYS A 18 -18.74 -0.15 14.54
CA CYS A 18 -17.71 -0.65 13.65
C CYS A 18 -17.19 -2.03 14.12
N PRO A 19 -17.09 -3.04 13.24
CA PRO A 19 -16.74 -4.41 13.64
C PRO A 19 -15.27 -4.57 14.08
N CYS A 20 -14.43 -3.56 13.89
CA CYS A 20 -13.03 -3.55 14.35
C CYS A 20 -12.88 -3.44 15.89
N GLY A 21 -13.99 -3.38 16.64
CA GLY A 21 -13.96 -3.24 18.09
C GLY A 21 -13.76 -1.79 18.58
N SER A 22 -13.70 -0.82 17.68
CA SER A 22 -13.79 0.59 18.07
C SER A 22 -15.19 0.90 18.60
N THR A 23 -15.31 1.87 19.50
CA THR A 23 -16.60 2.37 19.99
C THR A 23 -17.29 3.30 18.98
N LEU A 24 -16.69 3.51 17.80
CA LEU A 24 -17.19 4.38 16.74
C LEU A 24 -18.23 3.67 15.86
N LYS A 25 -19.08 4.46 15.20
CA LYS A 25 -19.95 3.96 14.12
C LYS A 25 -19.11 3.60 12.90
N TYR A 26 -19.59 2.68 12.07
CA TYR A 26 -18.90 2.23 10.87
C TYR A 26 -18.55 3.40 9.95
N ARG A 27 -19.49 4.32 9.69
CA ARG A 27 -19.26 5.51 8.83
C ARG A 27 -18.17 6.46 9.31
N ASP A 28 -17.84 6.45 10.60
CA ASP A 28 -16.87 7.34 11.24
C ASP A 28 -15.53 6.61 11.48
N CYS A 29 -15.45 5.33 11.09
CA CYS A 29 -14.30 4.44 11.25
C CYS A 29 -13.95 3.78 9.91
N HIS A 30 -14.17 2.47 9.73
CA HIS A 30 -13.79 1.75 8.51
C HIS A 30 -14.72 2.02 7.31
N GLY A 31 -15.83 2.71 7.49
CA GLY A 31 -16.73 3.17 6.43
C GLY A 31 -16.60 4.67 6.13
N ASP A 32 -15.57 5.32 6.68
CA ASP A 32 -15.22 6.71 6.40
C ASP A 32 -14.43 6.78 5.08
N GLY A 33 -15.00 7.45 4.08
CA GLY A 33 -14.43 7.53 2.74
C GLY A 33 -13.14 8.34 2.67
N ASP A 34 -13.01 9.38 3.48
CA ASP A 34 -11.80 10.22 3.50
C ASP A 34 -10.64 9.48 4.14
N LYS A 35 -10.88 8.78 5.25
CA LYS A 35 -9.87 7.92 5.88
C LYS A 35 -9.43 6.79 4.97
N GLN A 36 -10.39 6.14 4.28
CA GLN A 36 -10.07 5.12 3.28
C GLN A 36 -9.21 5.67 2.15
N ARG A 37 -9.54 6.85 1.62
CA ARG A 37 -8.76 7.51 0.57
C ARG A 37 -7.32 7.77 1.00
N LEU A 38 -7.13 8.35 2.19
CA LEU A 38 -5.80 8.62 2.74
C LEU A 38 -5.00 7.34 2.99
N CYS A 39 -5.64 6.30 3.53
CA CYS A 39 -5.01 5.00 3.73
C CYS A 39 -4.57 4.39 2.38
N ASN A 40 -5.45 4.39 1.38
CA ASN A 40 -5.15 3.87 0.05
C ASN A 40 -4.00 4.63 -0.61
N GLU A 41 -3.95 5.96 -0.45
CA GLU A 41 -2.85 6.78 -0.94
C GLU A 41 -1.52 6.41 -0.28
N MET A 42 -1.50 6.29 1.05
CA MET A 42 -0.30 5.89 1.80
C MET A 42 0.18 4.50 1.40
N VAL A 43 -0.72 3.51 1.36
CA VAL A 43 -0.41 2.14 0.95
C VAL A 43 0.11 2.12 -0.48
N ARG A 44 -0.48 2.91 -1.38
CA ARG A 44 0.00 3.03 -2.77
C ARG A 44 1.44 3.54 -2.81
N GLN A 45 1.78 4.60 -2.07
CA GLN A 45 3.14 5.14 -2.05
C GLN A 45 4.14 4.12 -1.49
N TYR A 46 3.77 3.43 -0.40
CA TYR A 46 4.62 2.40 0.19
C TYR A 46 4.82 1.20 -0.75
N MET A 47 3.77 0.76 -1.45
CA MET A 47 3.90 -0.29 -2.46
C MET A 47 4.82 0.12 -3.61
N LEU A 48 4.77 1.39 -4.04
CA LEU A 48 5.67 1.90 -5.08
C LEU A 48 7.13 1.88 -4.63
N SER A 49 7.42 2.22 -3.37
CA SER A 49 8.81 2.14 -2.86
C SER A 49 9.30 0.70 -2.81
N LEU A 50 8.49 -0.24 -2.35
CA LEU A 50 8.85 -1.67 -2.33
C LEU A 50 9.10 -2.22 -3.74
N ILE A 51 8.27 -1.83 -4.72
CA ILE A 51 8.46 -2.21 -6.12
C ILE A 51 9.78 -1.65 -6.65
N ALA A 52 10.08 -0.38 -6.38
CA ALA A 52 11.34 0.24 -6.82
C ALA A 52 12.56 -0.48 -6.22
N GLU A 53 12.54 -0.78 -4.92
CA GLU A 53 13.61 -1.54 -4.25
C GLU A 53 13.82 -2.92 -4.89
N GLU A 54 12.74 -3.61 -5.23
CA GLU A 54 12.82 -4.92 -5.89
C GLU A 54 13.34 -4.81 -7.32
N MET A 55 12.91 -3.79 -8.07
CA MET A 55 13.44 -3.51 -9.41
C MET A 55 14.96 -3.23 -9.37
N ILE A 56 15.45 -2.55 -8.33
CA ILE A 56 16.89 -2.31 -8.12
C ILE A 56 17.62 -3.62 -7.82
N LYS A 57 17.10 -4.46 -6.93
CA LYS A 57 17.69 -5.77 -6.59
C LYS A 57 17.79 -6.69 -7.80
N GLN A 58 16.77 -6.70 -8.65
CA GLN A 58 16.73 -7.52 -9.86
C GLN A 58 17.58 -6.93 -11.00
N GLY A 59 18.20 -5.76 -10.81
CA GLY A 59 18.99 -5.09 -11.83
C GLY A 59 18.17 -4.55 -12.99
N ILE A 60 16.85 -4.39 -12.81
CA ILE A 60 15.92 -3.84 -13.82
C ILE A 60 16.03 -2.30 -13.86
N MET A 61 16.43 -1.69 -12.75
CA MET A 61 16.60 -0.24 -12.59
C MET A 61 17.80 0.03 -11.68
N CYS A 62 18.51 1.14 -11.86
CA CYS A 62 19.52 1.57 -10.88
C CYS A 62 18.90 2.46 -9.79
N GLU A 63 19.66 2.76 -8.73
CA GLU A 63 19.23 3.63 -7.63
C GLU A 63 18.85 5.06 -8.06
N HIS A 64 19.31 5.50 -9.23
CA HIS A 64 18.99 6.80 -9.84
C HIS A 64 17.72 6.76 -10.70
N GLY A 65 17.00 5.64 -10.76
CA GLY A 65 15.74 5.50 -11.49
C GLY A 65 15.88 5.22 -13.00
N VAL A 66 17.10 4.98 -13.49
CA VAL A 66 17.38 4.67 -14.90
C VAL A 66 17.21 3.17 -15.15
N LYS A 67 16.54 2.79 -16.24
CA LYS A 67 16.25 1.38 -16.53
C LYS A 67 17.47 0.64 -17.07
N ALA A 68 17.49 -0.67 -16.87
CA ALA A 68 18.47 -1.57 -17.48
C ALA A 68 18.48 -1.40 -19.01
N GLY A 69 19.68 -1.23 -19.57
CA GLY A 69 19.88 -0.93 -20.99
C GLY A 69 19.96 0.57 -21.33
N GLU A 70 19.59 1.46 -20.42
CA GLU A 70 19.80 2.90 -20.56
C GLU A 70 21.10 3.33 -19.84
N LYS A 71 21.79 4.34 -20.37
CA LYS A 71 23.01 4.86 -19.74
C LYS A 71 22.65 5.82 -18.62
N CYS A 72 22.91 5.41 -17.38
CA CYS A 72 22.90 6.32 -16.23
C CYS A 72 24.21 7.11 -16.18
N VAL A 73 24.13 8.42 -15.93
CA VAL A 73 25.33 9.29 -15.82
C VAL A 73 25.99 9.20 -14.44
N ASP A 74 25.25 8.73 -13.44
CA ASP A 74 25.67 8.64 -12.04
C ASP A 74 26.01 7.20 -11.61
N CYS A 75 25.85 6.20 -12.48
CA CYS A 75 26.28 4.82 -12.22
C CYS A 75 27.55 4.49 -13.02
N ASP A 76 28.56 3.92 -12.35
CA ASP A 76 29.82 3.51 -12.99
C ASP A 76 29.70 2.21 -13.81
N ASN A 77 28.66 1.39 -13.61
CA ASN A 77 28.47 0.12 -14.32
C ASN A 77 27.01 -0.11 -14.74
N ALA A 78 26.82 -0.70 -15.91
CA ALA A 78 25.51 -1.17 -16.37
C ALA A 78 25.10 -2.39 -15.53
N HIS A 79 23.92 -2.32 -14.89
CA HIS A 79 23.39 -3.44 -14.12
C HIS A 79 22.96 -4.56 -15.09
N GLU A 80 23.54 -5.76 -14.94
CA GLU A 80 23.15 -6.94 -15.72
C GLU A 80 21.87 -7.56 -15.14
N ILE A 81 20.90 -7.85 -16.00
CA ILE A 81 19.62 -8.47 -15.60
C ILE A 81 19.86 -9.96 -15.31
N LYS A 82 19.59 -10.41 -14.09
CA LYS A 82 19.56 -11.85 -13.77
C LYS A 82 18.20 -12.43 -14.19
N ILE A 83 18.19 -13.20 -15.27
CA ILE A 83 17.03 -14.02 -15.65
C ILE A 83 17.35 -15.45 -15.17
N GLU A 84 16.63 -15.91 -14.15
CA GLU A 84 16.63 -17.33 -13.71
C GLU A 84 15.53 -18.12 -14.41
#